data_AF-A0A843L4X6-F1
#
_entry.id   AF-A0A843L4X6-F1
#
_cell.length_a   1.000
_cell.length_b   1.000
_cell.length_c   1.000
_cell.angle_alpha   90.00
_cell.angle_beta   90.00
_cell.angle_gamma   90.00
#
_symmetry.space_group_name_H-M   'P 1'
#
loop_
_entity.id
_entity.type
_entity.pdbx_description
1 polymer ?
#
loop_
_entity_poly.entity_id
_entity_poly.type
_entity_poly.pdbx_seq_one_letter_code
_entity_poly.pdbx_strand_id
1 'polypeptide(L)'
;MQPEESCQILPIRVMDYTEDRIEEHECIELTKAWSWISRETVTWIDVVGVPEHDELVVLGEQAGIHPLTMEDITVPDQRPKVEEFGTYVAVIARMLSERDGRVASEQVSLIFGENYVITFREQPFQVFELVRGRLRNELSVLRG
;
A
#
# COMPACT_ATOMS: atom_id res chain seq x y z
N MET A 1 -2.77 -23.05 -16.98
CA MET A 1 -3.44 -22.52 -15.77
C MET A 1 -2.73 -23.14 -14.60
N GLN A 2 -1.65 -22.50 -14.14
CA GLN A 2 -0.91 -22.94 -12.96
C GLN A 2 -1.75 -22.58 -11.73
N PRO A 3 -1.69 -23.37 -10.64
CA PRO A 3 -2.46 -23.09 -9.45
C PRO A 3 -1.95 -21.78 -8.83
N GLU A 4 -2.85 -20.83 -8.60
CA GLU A 4 -2.58 -19.67 -7.75
C GLU A 4 -2.28 -20.22 -6.35
N GLU A 5 -1.01 -20.19 -5.94
CA GLU A 5 -0.62 -20.46 -4.57
C GLU A 5 -1.32 -19.42 -3.68
N SER A 6 -2.37 -19.86 -2.98
CA SER A 6 -3.11 -19.03 -2.05
C SER A 6 -2.16 -18.53 -0.97
N CYS A 7 -1.93 -17.22 -0.90
CA CYS A 7 -1.29 -16.62 0.26
C CYS A 7 -2.16 -16.94 1.48
N GLN A 8 -1.60 -17.62 2.48
CA GLN A 8 -2.27 -17.89 3.76
C GLN A 8 -2.21 -16.68 4.70
N ILE A 9 -1.59 -15.58 4.25
CA ILE A 9 -1.33 -14.32 4.94
C ILE A 9 -1.98 -13.20 4.11
N LEU A 10 -2.18 -12.00 4.67
CA LEU A 10 -2.62 -10.83 3.91
C LEU A 10 -1.72 -10.62 2.68
N PRO A 11 -2.29 -10.46 1.47
CA PRO A 11 -1.47 -10.25 0.27
C PRO A 11 -0.75 -8.92 0.37
N ILE A 12 0.54 -8.98 0.66
CA ILE A 12 1.42 -7.82 0.72
C ILE A 12 2.39 -7.91 -0.45
N ARG A 13 2.46 -6.83 -1.21
CA ARG A 13 3.40 -6.66 -2.31
C ARG A 13 4.34 -5.51 -2.00
N VAL A 14 5.62 -5.69 -2.27
CA VAL A 14 6.63 -4.63 -2.16
C VAL A 14 7.28 -4.45 -3.51
N MET A 15 7.39 -3.19 -3.95
CA MET A 15 8.21 -2.78 -5.07
C MET A 15 9.22 -1.77 -4.56
N ASP A 16 10.49 -2.16 -4.49
CA ASP A 16 11.60 -1.29 -4.11
C ASP A 16 12.40 -0.94 -5.35
N TYR A 17 12.62 0.35 -5.60
CA TYR A 17 13.17 0.78 -6.88
C TYR A 17 14.05 2.02 -6.79
N THR A 18 14.88 2.15 -7.82
CA THR A 18 15.68 3.32 -8.18
C THR A 18 15.50 3.57 -9.67
N GLU A 19 16.25 4.53 -10.23
CA GLU A 19 16.33 4.76 -11.68
C GLU A 19 16.75 3.48 -12.44
N ASP A 20 17.73 2.75 -11.90
CA ASP A 20 18.42 1.65 -12.57
C ASP A 20 17.92 0.24 -12.21
N ARG A 21 17.25 0.05 -11.06
CA ARG A 21 16.80 -1.28 -10.62
C ARG A 21 15.41 -1.29 -10.02
N ILE A 22 14.80 -2.48 -10.06
CA ILE A 22 13.56 -2.78 -9.37
C ILE A 22 13.65 -4.15 -8.70
N GLU A 23 13.18 -4.23 -7.47
CA GLU A 23 13.05 -5.43 -6.66
C GLU A 23 11.57 -5.61 -6.30
N GLU A 24 10.97 -6.74 -6.67
CA GLU A 24 9.55 -7.03 -6.42
C GLU A 24 9.40 -8.25 -5.50
N HIS A 25 8.56 -8.13 -4.49
CA HIS A 25 8.19 -9.21 -3.58
C HIS A 25 6.67 -9.30 -3.47
N GLU A 26 6.15 -10.52 -3.41
CA GLU A 26 4.73 -10.79 -3.20
C GLU A 26 4.57 -11.81 -2.07
N CYS A 27 3.42 -11.79 -1.40
CA CYS A 27 3.07 -12.75 -0.36
C CYS A 27 4.10 -12.76 0.80
N ILE A 28 4.57 -11.59 1.22
CA ILE A 28 5.52 -11.45 2.33
C ILE A 28 4.82 -11.04 3.63
N GLU A 29 5.40 -11.40 4.77
CA GLU A 29 4.92 -10.95 6.07
C GLU A 29 5.03 -9.43 6.21
N LEU A 30 4.05 -8.83 6.91
CA LEU A 30 3.93 -7.39 7.11
C LEU A 30 5.16 -6.80 7.82
N THR A 31 5.63 -7.45 8.87
CA THR A 31 6.87 -7.08 9.59
C THR A 31 8.10 -7.08 8.69
N LYS A 32 8.19 -8.06 7.78
CA LYS A 32 9.28 -8.14 6.80
C LYS A 32 9.18 -7.00 5.79
N ALA A 33 7.98 -6.73 5.25
CA ALA A 33 7.73 -5.65 4.30
C ALA A 33 8.17 -4.27 4.83
N TRP A 34 8.00 -4.03 6.13
CA TRP A 34 8.39 -2.77 6.76
C TRP A 34 9.90 -2.52 6.79
N SER A 35 10.72 -3.57 6.68
CA SER A 35 12.18 -3.41 6.62
C SER A 35 12.67 -2.63 5.39
N TRP A 36 11.83 -2.43 4.37
CA TRP A 36 12.17 -1.61 3.20
C TRP A 36 11.93 -0.11 3.42
N ILE A 37 11.06 0.29 4.34
CA ILE A 37 10.68 1.70 4.57
C ILE A 37 11.90 2.59 4.92
N SER A 38 12.92 2.00 5.56
CA SER A 38 14.14 2.71 5.97
C SER A 38 15.25 2.72 4.93
N ARG A 39 15.03 2.16 3.72
CA ARG A 39 16.01 2.20 2.64
C ARG A 39 16.10 3.60 2.04
N GLU A 40 17.24 3.89 1.41
CA GLU A 40 17.45 5.13 0.63
C GLU A 40 16.77 5.08 -0.76
N THR A 41 16.26 3.91 -1.15
CA THR A 41 15.51 3.67 -2.39
C THR A 41 14.04 4.04 -2.22
N VAL A 42 13.30 4.16 -3.32
CA VAL A 42 11.85 4.39 -3.26
C VAL A 42 11.14 3.06 -3.07
N THR A 43 10.42 2.92 -1.96
CA THR A 43 9.67 1.70 -1.61
C THR A 43 8.17 1.93 -1.73
N TRP A 44 7.49 1.09 -2.50
CA TRP A 44 6.03 0.99 -2.47
C TRP A 44 5.59 -0.33 -1.84
N ILE A 45 4.88 -0.24 -0.71
CA ILE A 45 4.23 -1.36 -0.04
C ILE A 45 2.73 -1.30 -0.33
N ASP A 46 2.16 -2.36 -0.90
CA ASP A 46 0.73 -2.51 -1.13
C ASP A 46 0.18 -3.65 -0.30
N VAL A 47 -0.69 -3.31 0.64
CA VAL A 47 -1.35 -4.19 1.59
C VAL A 47 -2.80 -4.38 1.16
N VAL A 48 -3.19 -5.63 0.91
CA VAL A 48 -4.58 -6.00 0.63
C VAL A 48 -5.19 -6.69 1.84
N GLY A 49 -6.41 -6.28 2.19
CA GLY A 49 -7.10 -6.65 3.42
C GLY A 49 -6.77 -5.67 4.56
N VAL A 50 -7.41 -5.92 5.71
CA VAL A 50 -7.19 -5.13 6.93
C VAL A 50 -6.33 -5.96 7.87
N PRO A 51 -5.08 -5.53 8.18
CA PRO A 51 -4.27 -6.20 9.18
C PRO A 51 -4.88 -6.11 10.57
N GLU A 52 -4.51 -7.04 11.45
CA GLU A 52 -5.00 -7.01 12.82
C GLU A 52 -4.51 -5.72 13.50
N HIS A 53 -5.34 -5.15 14.38
CA HIS A 53 -5.07 -3.86 15.00
C HIS A 53 -3.69 -3.80 15.68
N ASP A 54 -3.30 -4.88 16.35
CA ASP A 54 -2.01 -4.97 17.06
C ASP A 54 -0.82 -4.93 16.09
N GLU A 55 -0.93 -5.56 14.91
CA GLU A 55 0.11 -5.49 13.88
C GLU A 55 0.24 -4.06 13.35
N LEU A 56 -0.88 -3.41 13.07
CA LEU A 56 -0.90 -2.01 12.60
C LEU A 56 -0.29 -1.06 13.61
N VAL A 57 -0.57 -1.21 14.91
CA VAL A 57 0.01 -0.35 15.95
C VAL A 57 1.54 -0.45 15.95
N VAL A 58 2.08 -1.67 16.01
CA VAL A 58 3.54 -1.90 16.02
C VAL A 58 4.21 -1.31 14.77
N LEU A 59 3.57 -1.46 13.63
CA LEU A 59 4.10 -0.99 12.35
C LEU A 59 3.97 0.52 12.17
N GLY A 60 2.89 1.09 12.69
CA GLY A 60 2.72 2.54 12.77
C GLY A 60 3.83 3.16 13.61
N GLU A 61 4.14 2.58 14.77
CA GLU A 61 5.27 3.02 15.60
C GLU A 61 6.61 2.95 14.85
N GLN A 62 6.89 1.86 14.14
CA GLN A 62 8.14 1.70 13.37
C GLN A 62 8.29 2.69 12.21
N ALA A 63 7.19 3.01 11.53
CA ALA A 63 7.18 3.96 10.42
C ALA A 63 6.96 5.42 10.86
N GLY A 64 6.76 5.67 12.16
CA GLY A 64 6.43 6.99 12.69
C GLY A 64 5.04 7.50 12.26
N ILE A 65 4.13 6.58 11.93
CA ILE A 65 2.73 6.88 11.58
C ILE A 65 1.93 7.10 12.86
N HIS A 66 1.13 8.17 12.87
CA HIS A 66 0.37 8.54 14.04
C HIS A 66 -0.76 7.54 14.30
N PRO A 67 -1.06 7.17 15.56
CA PRO A 67 -2.12 6.22 15.89
C PRO A 67 -3.49 6.56 15.29
N LEU A 68 -3.85 7.85 15.22
CA LEU A 68 -5.09 8.30 14.59
C LEU A 68 -5.18 7.92 13.10
N THR A 69 -4.07 8.01 12.37
CA THR A 69 -4.03 7.59 10.96
C THR A 69 -4.22 6.08 10.84
N MET A 70 -3.65 5.29 11.77
CA MET A 70 -3.88 3.84 11.79
C MET A 70 -5.34 3.51 12.10
N GLU A 71 -5.97 4.23 13.04
CA GLU A 71 -7.40 4.12 13.33
C GLU A 71 -8.22 4.41 12.05
N ASP A 72 -7.97 5.52 11.37
CA ASP A 72 -8.67 5.89 10.13
C ASP A 72 -8.56 4.83 9.02
N ILE A 73 -7.41 4.17 8.91
CA ILE A 73 -7.19 3.09 7.94
C ILE A 73 -8.07 1.87 8.27
N THR A 74 -8.25 1.57 9.57
CA THR A 74 -9.03 0.40 10.02
C THR A 74 -10.53 0.65 10.08
N VAL A 75 -10.96 1.90 10.25
CA VAL A 75 -12.37 2.27 10.33
C VAL A 75 -13.01 2.18 8.94
N PRO A 76 -14.03 1.32 8.74
CA PRO A 76 -14.75 1.25 7.48
C PRO A 76 -15.49 2.55 7.19
N ASP A 77 -15.66 2.86 5.89
CA ASP A 77 -16.42 4.01 5.40
C ASP A 77 -15.94 5.36 5.97
N GLN A 78 -14.65 5.48 6.25
CA GLN A 78 -14.07 6.75 6.65
C GLN A 78 -14.20 7.78 5.52
N ARG A 79 -14.53 9.02 5.90
CA ARG A 79 -14.71 10.09 4.90
C ARG A 79 -13.39 10.38 4.19
N PRO A 80 -13.41 10.57 2.85
CA PRO A 80 -12.22 10.98 2.13
C PRO A 80 -11.60 12.24 2.72
N LYS A 81 -10.30 12.17 2.98
CA LYS A 81 -9.54 13.26 3.60
C LYS A 81 -8.07 13.19 3.23
N VAL A 82 -7.40 14.32 3.40
CA VAL A 82 -5.94 14.44 3.31
C VAL A 82 -5.48 15.06 4.62
N GLU A 83 -4.48 14.45 5.25
CA GLU A 83 -3.90 14.93 6.50
C GLU A 83 -2.38 14.96 6.36
N GLU A 84 -1.80 16.11 6.67
CA GLU A 84 -0.35 16.31 6.64
C GLU A 84 0.20 16.16 8.06
N PHE A 85 1.15 15.24 8.21
CA PHE A 85 1.95 15.06 9.40
C PHE A 85 3.40 15.46 9.06
N GLY A 86 4.19 15.85 10.05
CA GLY A 86 5.52 16.40 9.79
C GLY A 86 6.44 15.52 8.94
N THR A 87 6.25 14.20 8.95
CA THR A 87 7.09 13.22 8.25
C THR A 87 6.36 12.46 7.13
N TYR A 88 5.04 12.61 6.99
CA TYR A 88 4.27 11.89 5.97
C TYR A 88 2.92 12.58 5.68
N VAL A 89 2.33 12.27 4.53
CA VAL A 89 0.96 12.67 4.18
C VAL A 89 0.08 11.43 4.13
N ALA A 90 -1.05 11.47 4.84
CA ALA A 90 -2.08 10.44 4.76
C ALA A 90 -3.22 10.90 3.85
N VAL A 91 -3.64 10.01 2.94
CA VAL A 91 -4.80 10.20 2.07
C VAL A 91 -5.74 9.04 2.28
N ILE A 92 -6.96 9.32 2.73
CA ILE A 92 -8.06 8.36 2.73
C ILE A 92 -8.97 8.74 1.56
N ALA A 93 -9.26 7.78 0.69
CA ALA A 93 -10.10 7.99 -0.49
C ALA A 93 -11.03 6.79 -0.74
N ARG A 94 -11.92 6.96 -1.71
CA ARG A 94 -12.83 5.89 -2.15
C ARG A 94 -12.56 5.55 -3.61
N MET A 95 -12.34 4.28 -3.87
CA MET A 95 -12.33 3.74 -5.22
C MET A 95 -13.75 3.30 -5.56
N LEU A 96 -14.23 3.72 -6.74
CA LEU A 96 -15.51 3.31 -7.27
C LEU A 96 -15.28 2.31 -8.39
N SER A 97 -16.00 1.20 -8.35
CA SER A 97 -15.98 0.18 -9.40
C SER A 97 -17.40 -0.28 -9.70
N GLU A 98 -17.62 -0.86 -10.88
CA GLU A 98 -18.86 -1.57 -11.17
C GLU A 98 -18.67 -3.06 -10.82
N ARG A 99 -19.62 -3.62 -10.07
CA ARG A 99 -19.69 -5.04 -9.77
C ARG A 99 -21.14 -5.51 -9.86
N ASP A 100 -21.41 -6.46 -10.75
CA ASP A 100 -22.74 -7.04 -10.97
C ASP A 100 -23.84 -6.00 -11.24
N GLY A 101 -23.52 -4.99 -12.07
CA GLY A 101 -24.45 -3.89 -12.41
C GLY A 101 -24.72 -2.91 -11.25
N ARG A 102 -23.92 -2.94 -10.19
CA ARG A 102 -23.99 -2.01 -9.05
C ARG A 102 -22.66 -1.27 -8.89
N VAL A 103 -22.74 -0.04 -8.38
CA VAL A 103 -21.54 0.69 -7.95
C VAL A 103 -21.07 0.11 -6.62
N ALA A 104 -19.88 -0.47 -6.62
CA ALA A 104 -19.12 -0.79 -5.42
C ALA A 104 -18.23 0.40 -5.05
N SER A 105 -18.07 0.61 -3.74
CA SER A 105 -17.23 1.68 -3.19
C SER A 105 -16.35 1.07 -2.11
N GLU A 106 -15.04 1.27 -2.24
CA GLU A 106 -14.04 0.66 -1.35
C GLU A 106 -13.07 1.71 -0.87
N GLN A 107 -12.65 1.61 0.39
CA GLN A 107 -11.64 2.50 0.94
C GLN A 107 -10.26 2.15 0.36
N VAL A 108 -9.53 3.19 -0.03
CA VAL A 108 -8.10 3.12 -0.26
C VAL A 108 -7.42 4.16 0.60
N SER A 109 -6.42 3.72 1.34
CA SER A 109 -5.60 4.60 2.16
C SER A 109 -4.19 4.62 1.59
N LEU A 110 -3.61 5.81 1.46
CA LEU A 110 -2.25 6.02 0.98
C LEU A 110 -1.47 6.81 2.02
N ILE A 111 -0.29 6.33 2.38
CA ILE A 111 0.65 7.02 3.26
C ILE A 111 1.89 7.32 2.43
N PHE A 112 2.18 8.61 2.24
CA PHE A 112 3.34 9.10 1.52
C PHE A 112 4.38 9.59 2.53
N GLY A 113 5.47 8.83 2.71
CA GLY A 113 6.63 9.26 3.47
C GLY A 113 7.71 9.87 2.57
N GLU A 114 8.92 10.01 3.11
CA GLU A 114 10.06 10.59 2.38
C GLU A 114 10.44 9.76 1.13
N ASN A 115 10.71 8.47 1.32
CA ASN A 115 11.09 7.55 0.24
C ASN A 115 10.15 6.34 0.14
N TYR A 116 8.93 6.46 0.65
CA TYR A 116 7.99 5.35 0.60
C TYR A 116 6.54 5.76 0.34
N VAL A 117 5.80 4.81 -0.23
CA VAL A 117 4.34 4.85 -0.33
C VAL A 117 3.80 3.56 0.26
N ILE A 118 2.84 3.66 1.18
CA ILE A 118 2.09 2.50 1.68
C ILE A 118 0.65 2.63 1.22
N THR A 119 0.11 1.60 0.57
CA THR A 119 -1.31 1.54 0.19
C THR A 119 -2.01 0.45 0.96
N PHE A 120 -3.16 0.77 1.56
CA PHE A 120 -4.07 -0.21 2.18
C PHE A 120 -5.36 -0.28 1.38
N ARG A 121 -5.81 -1.48 1.05
CA ARG A 121 -7.01 -1.73 0.24
C ARG A 121 -7.81 -2.88 0.80
N GLU A 122 -9.13 -2.80 0.73
CA GLU A 122 -10.00 -3.87 1.23
C GLU A 122 -9.97 -5.14 0.37
N GLN A 123 -9.80 -4.99 -0.95
CA GLN A 123 -9.93 -6.08 -1.91
C GLN A 123 -8.81 -6.09 -2.97
N PRO A 124 -8.47 -7.26 -3.53
CA PRO A 124 -7.44 -7.41 -4.55
C PRO A 124 -7.94 -6.92 -5.92
N PHE A 125 -8.05 -5.60 -6.09
CA PHE A 125 -8.28 -5.00 -7.41
C PHE A 125 -6.96 -4.69 -8.13
N GLN A 126 -6.95 -4.78 -9.45
CA GLN A 126 -5.79 -4.48 -10.30
C GLN A 126 -5.66 -2.99 -10.65
N VAL A 127 -6.26 -2.07 -9.88
CA VAL A 127 -6.26 -0.61 -10.11
C VAL A 127 -4.85 -0.03 -10.26
N PHE A 128 -3.87 -0.68 -9.64
CA PHE A 128 -2.49 -0.25 -9.57
C PHE A 128 -1.58 -0.89 -10.63
N GLU A 129 -2.07 -1.84 -11.43
CA GLU A 129 -1.23 -2.52 -12.43
C GLU A 129 -0.68 -1.59 -13.51
N LEU A 130 -1.39 -0.50 -13.84
CA LEU A 130 -0.86 0.52 -14.75
C LEU A 130 0.38 1.22 -14.17
N VAL A 131 0.38 1.49 -12.86
CA VAL A 131 1.54 2.09 -12.17
C VAL A 131 2.68 1.08 -12.10
N ARG A 132 2.40 -0.17 -11.73
CA ARG A 132 3.40 -1.26 -11.69
C ARG A 132 4.04 -1.51 -13.03
N GLY A 133 3.24 -1.56 -14.10
CA GLY A 133 3.72 -1.72 -15.47
C GLY A 133 4.64 -0.58 -15.89
N ARG A 134 4.33 0.66 -15.49
CA ARG A 134 5.22 1.81 -15.71
C ARG A 134 6.49 1.70 -14.87
N LEU A 135 6.41 1.28 -13.61
CA LEU A 135 7.61 1.07 -12.78
C LEU A 135 8.50 -0.06 -13.32
N ARG A 136 7.95 -1.08 -13.99
CA ARG A 136 8.76 -2.13 -14.64
C ARG A 136 9.46 -1.65 -15.92
N ASN A 137 9.04 -0.52 -16.48
CA ASN A 137 9.68 0.09 -17.64
C ASN A 137 10.84 0.99 -17.18
N GLU A 138 12.07 0.62 -17.55
CA GLU A 138 13.30 1.34 -17.23
C GLU A 138 13.33 2.79 -17.75
N LEU A 139 12.58 3.10 -18.81
CA LEU A 139 12.50 4.45 -19.38
C LEU A 139 11.40 5.31 -18.74
N SER A 140 10.74 4.81 -17.71
CA SER A 140 9.64 5.52 -17.05
C SER A 140 10.17 6.58 -16.10
N VAL A 141 9.70 7.81 -16.29
CA VAL A 141 9.92 8.94 -15.37
C VAL A 141 9.45 8.69 -13.92
N LEU A 142 8.74 7.60 -13.65
CA LEU A 142 8.36 7.23 -12.28
C LEU A 142 9.54 6.70 -11.46
N ARG A 143 10.66 6.34 -12.09
CA ARG A 143 11.86 5.81 -11.42
C ARG A 143 12.87 6.88 -10.98
N GLY A 144 12.69 8.13 -11.42
CA GLY A 144 13.66 9.23 -11.29
C GLY A 144 13.82 9.96 -12.61
#